data_AF-A0A1B3JGT6-F1
#
_entry.id   AF-A0A1B3JGT6-F1
#
_cell.length_a   1.000
_cell.length_b   1.000
_cell.length_c   1.000
_cell.angle_alpha   90.00
_cell.angle_beta   90.00
_cell.angle_gamma   90.00
#
_symmetry.space_group_name_H-M   'P 1'
#
loop_
_entity.id
_entity.type
_entity.pdbx_description
1 polymer ?
#
loop_
_entity_poly.entity_id
_entity_poly.type
_entity_poly.pdbx_seq_one_letter_code
_entity_poly.pdbx_strand_id
1 'polypeptide(L)'
;MKIFKAEQWNIEVLLPLFEHYRLAHGMTENPDRTLTFLTNRIRFNESLFFIAVNSQDEAVGFIQLYPRLSSLQLQRYWQLTDIYVVNCPQQTDIYAALISKAKDFVLYTQSNRLVAELGQEQHELLEQEGFKLNPKKSLFELTL
;
A
#
# COMPACT_ATOMS: atom_id res chain seq x y z
N MET A 1 4.70 15.60 9.26
CA MET A 1 4.05 14.56 8.44
C MET A 1 2.90 13.95 9.23
N LYS A 2 1.75 13.73 8.59
CA LYS A 2 0.60 13.03 9.17
C LYS A 2 0.27 11.82 8.32
N ILE A 3 -0.10 10.70 8.94
CA ILE A 3 -0.55 9.50 8.23
C ILE A 3 -1.97 9.15 8.69
N PHE A 4 -2.89 8.96 7.75
CA PHE A 4 -4.28 8.61 8.03
C PHE A 4 -4.82 7.60 7.03
N LYS A 5 -5.85 6.84 7.44
CA LYS A 5 -6.57 5.91 6.56
C LYS A 5 -7.41 6.73 5.58
N ALA A 6 -7.30 6.45 4.29
CA ALA A 6 -8.12 7.09 3.27
C ALA A 6 -9.57 6.63 3.38
N GLU A 7 -10.48 7.59 3.33
CA GLU A 7 -11.91 7.38 3.15
C GLU A 7 -12.36 8.02 1.83
N GLN A 8 -13.65 7.90 1.47
CA GLN A 8 -14.15 8.40 0.18
C GLN A 8 -13.86 9.89 -0.06
N TRP A 9 -13.94 10.72 0.98
CA TRP A 9 -13.64 12.16 0.88
C TRP A 9 -12.14 12.47 0.71
N ASN A 10 -11.25 11.47 0.81
CA ASN A 10 -9.82 11.64 0.58
C ASN A 10 -9.37 11.23 -0.82
N ILE A 11 -10.30 10.79 -1.69
CA ILE A 11 -9.95 10.32 -3.03
C ILE A 11 -9.28 11.43 -3.86
N GLU A 12 -9.74 12.67 -3.76
CA GLU A 12 -9.14 13.80 -4.48
C GLU A 12 -7.69 14.07 -4.03
N VAL A 13 -7.36 13.77 -2.76
CA VAL A 13 -5.99 13.89 -2.22
C VAL A 13 -5.11 12.75 -2.72
N LEU A 14 -5.64 11.54 -2.85
CA LEU A 14 -4.90 10.35 -3.28
C LEU A 14 -4.71 10.28 -4.81
N LEU A 15 -5.69 10.74 -5.58
CA LEU A 15 -5.77 10.55 -7.02
C LEU A 15 -4.51 11.04 -7.77
N PRO A 16 -4.02 12.28 -7.56
CA PRO A 16 -2.82 12.74 -8.27
C PRO A 16 -1.60 11.89 -7.90
N LEU A 17 -1.42 11.57 -6.62
CA LEU A 17 -0.29 10.78 -6.15
C LEU A 17 -0.30 9.35 -6.72
N PHE A 18 -1.48 8.72 -6.79
CA PHE A 18 -1.62 7.39 -7.35
C PHE A 18 -1.40 7.39 -8.87
N GLU A 19 -1.79 8.45 -9.58
CA GLU A 19 -1.47 8.59 -11.00
C GLU A 19 0.03 8.73 -11.23
N HIS A 20 0.74 9.51 -10.42
CA HIS A 20 2.21 9.59 -10.48
C HIS A 20 2.86 8.23 -10.23
N TYR A 21 2.37 7.46 -9.27
CA TYR A 21 2.81 6.08 -9.05
C TYR A 21 2.62 5.21 -10.30
N ARG A 22 1.44 5.26 -10.94
CA ARG A 22 1.15 4.50 -12.17
C ARG A 22 2.11 4.88 -13.30
N LEU A 23 2.30 6.18 -13.53
CA LEU A 23 3.20 6.71 -14.57
C LEU A 23 4.66 6.31 -14.31
N ALA A 24 5.11 6.36 -13.07
CA ALA A 24 6.46 5.93 -12.68
C ALA A 24 6.71 4.43 -12.96
N HIS A 25 5.65 3.62 -13.01
CA HIS A 25 5.70 2.19 -13.35
C HIS A 25 5.34 1.91 -14.83
N GLY A 26 5.43 2.93 -15.70
CA GLY A 26 5.28 2.77 -17.15
C GLY A 26 3.83 2.60 -17.63
N MET A 27 2.84 2.87 -16.78
CA MET A 27 1.44 2.85 -17.20
C MET A 27 1.09 4.11 -18.00
N THR A 28 0.09 4.02 -18.88
CA THR A 28 -0.45 5.18 -19.59
C THR A 28 -1.36 6.01 -18.68
N GLU A 29 -1.23 7.35 -18.80
CA GLU A 29 -2.08 8.32 -18.13
C GLU A 29 -3.56 8.03 -18.41
N ASN A 30 -4.35 7.85 -17.36
CA ASN A 30 -5.80 7.71 -17.44
C ASN A 30 -6.43 8.03 -16.06
N PRO A 31 -6.62 9.33 -15.74
CA PRO A 31 -7.11 9.76 -14.44
C PRO A 31 -8.53 9.25 -14.14
N ASP A 32 -9.40 9.13 -15.15
CA ASP A 32 -10.77 8.62 -15.00
C ASP A 32 -10.79 7.15 -14.57
N ARG A 33 -9.92 6.33 -15.17
CA ARG A 33 -9.75 4.93 -14.79
C ARG A 33 -9.17 4.81 -13.39
N THR A 34 -8.21 5.67 -13.03
CA THR A 34 -7.64 5.70 -11.67
C THR A 34 -8.68 6.09 -10.63
N LEU A 35 -9.44 7.15 -10.89
CA LEU A 35 -10.53 7.60 -10.03
C LEU A 35 -11.55 6.49 -9.81
N THR A 36 -11.97 5.82 -10.89
CA THR A 36 -12.89 4.68 -10.82
C THR A 36 -12.31 3.53 -10.00
N PHE A 37 -11.02 3.21 -10.21
CA PHE A 37 -10.33 2.18 -9.44
C PHE A 37 -10.30 2.52 -7.95
N LEU A 38 -9.77 3.68 -7.56
CA LEU A 38 -9.67 4.10 -6.17
C LEU A 38 -11.03 4.16 -5.48
N THR A 39 -12.04 4.71 -6.16
CA THR A 39 -13.41 4.81 -5.65
C THR A 39 -13.99 3.43 -5.34
N ASN A 40 -13.88 2.49 -6.27
CA ASN A 40 -14.42 1.14 -6.09
C ASN A 40 -13.71 0.42 -4.95
N ARG A 41 -12.38 0.46 -4.91
CA ARG A 41 -11.61 -0.24 -3.88
C ARG A 41 -11.95 0.21 -2.46
N ILE A 42 -12.09 1.52 -2.26
CA ILE A 42 -12.47 2.10 -0.96
C ILE A 42 -13.95 1.82 -0.68
N ARG A 43 -14.86 2.08 -1.63
CA ARG A 43 -16.31 1.93 -1.44
C ARG A 43 -16.72 0.49 -1.10
N PHE A 44 -16.10 -0.49 -1.74
CA PHE A 44 -16.43 -1.90 -1.56
C PHE A 44 -15.52 -2.60 -0.52
N ASN A 45 -14.65 -1.85 0.16
CA ASN A 45 -13.66 -2.39 1.11
C ASN A 45 -12.80 -3.53 0.54
N GLU A 46 -12.51 -3.47 -0.77
CA GLU A 46 -11.66 -4.46 -1.45
C GLU A 46 -10.18 -4.25 -1.12
N SER A 47 -9.80 -3.01 -0.81
CA SER A 47 -8.52 -2.65 -0.23
C SER A 47 -8.68 -1.37 0.59
N LEU A 48 -7.65 -1.02 1.34
CA LEU A 48 -7.56 0.27 2.02
C LEU A 48 -6.23 0.93 1.72
N PHE A 49 -6.20 2.25 1.90
CA PHE A 49 -5.01 3.06 1.73
C PHE A 49 -4.70 3.78 3.05
N PHE A 50 -3.42 3.88 3.40
CA PHE A 50 -2.95 4.96 4.25
C PHE A 50 -2.24 6.00 3.40
N ILE A 51 -2.48 7.28 3.68
CA ILE A 51 -1.89 8.41 2.97
C ILE A 51 -0.99 9.16 3.96
N ALA A 52 0.25 9.42 3.56
CA ALA A 52 1.15 10.34 4.21
C ALA A 52 1.03 11.72 3.56
N VAL A 53 0.78 12.75 4.39
CA VAL A 53 0.76 14.15 3.96
C VAL A 53 1.86 14.96 4.65
N ASN A 54 2.39 15.96 3.94
CA ASN A 54 3.36 16.91 4.47
C ASN A 54 2.69 17.99 5.35
N SER A 55 3.43 19.03 5.75
CA SER A 55 2.91 20.14 6.56
C SER A 55 1.91 21.04 5.82
N GLN A 56 1.85 20.94 4.49
CA GLN A 56 0.96 21.68 3.60
C GLN A 56 -0.27 20.86 3.18
N ASP A 57 -0.52 19.72 3.84
CA ASP A 57 -1.58 18.75 3.51
C ASP A 57 -1.47 18.13 2.10
N GLU A 58 -0.31 18.21 1.46
CA GLU A 58 -0.05 17.56 0.17
C GLU A 58 0.30 16.08 0.38
N ALA A 59 -0.31 15.21 -0.42
CA ALA A 59 -0.02 13.77 -0.39
C ALA A 59 1.39 13.49 -0.93
N VAL A 60 2.25 12.94 -0.07
CA VAL A 60 3.65 12.64 -0.39
C VAL A 60 3.95 11.14 -0.41
N GLY A 61 3.02 10.30 0.05
CA GLY A 61 3.17 8.86 -0.04
C GLY A 61 1.88 8.12 0.29
N PHE A 62 1.78 6.88 -0.16
CA PHE A 62 0.70 5.98 0.22
C PHE A 62 1.19 4.54 0.37
N ILE A 63 0.39 3.76 1.08
CA ILE A 63 0.50 2.31 1.17
C ILE A 63 -0.89 1.69 1.00
N GLN A 64 -1.01 0.68 0.16
CA GLN A 64 -2.26 -0.04 -0.11
C GLN A 64 -2.21 -1.46 0.49
N LEU A 65 -3.23 -1.79 1.27
CA LEU A 65 -3.38 -3.11 1.90
C LEU A 65 -4.63 -3.81 1.39
N TYR A 66 -4.48 -5.09 1.04
CA TYR A 66 -5.56 -5.98 0.63
C TYR A 66 -5.89 -6.97 1.75
N PRO A 67 -7.15 -7.11 2.16
CA PRO A 67 -7.56 -8.15 3.09
C PRO A 67 -7.50 -9.51 2.40
N ARG A 68 -6.93 -10.50 3.08
CA ARG A 68 -6.88 -11.89 2.63
C ARG A 68 -7.36 -12.81 3.74
N LEU A 69 -7.83 -13.99 3.36
CA LEU A 69 -8.32 -15.00 4.30
C LEU A 69 -7.47 -16.26 4.19
N SER A 70 -7.08 -16.79 5.35
CA SER A 70 -6.49 -18.12 5.44
C SER A 70 -7.58 -19.11 5.80
N SER A 71 -8.04 -19.92 4.84
CA SER A 71 -9.04 -20.96 5.11
C SER A 71 -8.53 -22.03 6.06
N LEU A 72 -7.21 -22.28 6.10
CA LEU A 72 -6.60 -23.25 7.02
C LEU A 72 -6.54 -22.73 8.47
N GLN A 73 -6.30 -21.42 8.64
CA GLN A 73 -6.20 -20.81 9.97
C GLN A 73 -7.50 -20.12 10.40
N LEU A 74 -8.53 -20.12 9.54
CA LEU A 74 -9.83 -19.47 9.74
C LEU A 74 -9.72 -18.01 10.19
N GLN A 75 -8.72 -17.28 9.68
CA GLN A 75 -8.43 -15.92 10.10
C GLN A 75 -8.04 -15.03 8.92
N ARG A 76 -8.23 -13.72 9.11
CA ARG A 76 -7.77 -12.68 8.19
C ARG A 76 -6.26 -12.47 8.34
N TYR A 77 -5.62 -12.18 7.22
CA TYR A 77 -4.31 -11.55 7.16
C TYR A 77 -4.33 -10.43 6.12
N TRP A 78 -3.28 -9.62 6.07
CA TRP A 78 -3.20 -8.50 5.14
C TRP A 78 -2.04 -8.67 4.18
N GLN A 79 -2.23 -8.15 2.96
CA GLN A 79 -1.22 -8.13 1.93
C GLN A 79 -0.92 -6.69 1.54
N LEU A 80 0.36 -6.32 1.61
CA LEU A 80 0.94 -5.11 1.07
C LEU A 80 1.34 -5.37 -0.39
N THR A 81 0.66 -4.73 -1.33
CA THR A 81 0.94 -4.86 -2.76
C THR A 81 1.57 -3.60 -3.33
N ASP A 82 1.15 -2.42 -2.86
CA ASP A 82 1.60 -1.15 -3.42
C ASP A 82 2.03 -0.21 -2.30
N ILE A 83 3.22 0.34 -2.43
CA ILE A 83 3.75 1.41 -1.58
C ILE A 83 4.53 2.37 -2.44
N TYR A 84 4.30 3.67 -2.25
CA TYR A 84 4.94 4.70 -3.05
C TYR A 84 5.12 5.97 -2.25
N VAL A 85 6.27 6.61 -2.41
CA VAL A 85 6.59 7.91 -1.83
C VAL A 85 7.25 8.77 -2.90
N VAL A 86 6.82 10.02 -3.01
CA VAL A 86 7.41 10.99 -3.94
C VAL A 86 8.91 11.14 -3.67
N ASN A 87 9.68 11.44 -4.73
CA ASN A 87 11.11 11.63 -4.58
C ASN A 87 11.40 12.87 -3.72
N CYS A 88 11.89 12.65 -2.51
CA CYS A 88 12.22 13.70 -1.55
C CYS A 88 13.33 13.24 -0.58
N PRO A 89 14.05 14.16 0.10
CA PRO A 89 15.12 13.78 1.02
C PRO A 89 14.69 12.87 2.18
N GLN A 90 13.42 12.91 2.58
CA GLN A 90 12.85 12.13 3.68
C GLN A 90 12.18 10.84 3.21
N GLN A 91 12.39 10.41 1.96
CA GLN A 91 11.66 9.30 1.35
C GLN A 91 11.72 8.01 2.19
N THR A 92 12.91 7.66 2.69
CA THR A 92 13.11 6.46 3.55
C THR A 92 12.29 6.52 4.84
N ASP A 93 12.26 7.68 5.51
CA ASP A 93 11.51 7.86 6.76
C ASP A 93 9.99 7.77 6.51
N ILE A 94 9.52 8.28 5.37
CA ILE A 94 8.10 8.20 4.98
C ILE A 94 7.72 6.74 4.69
N TYR A 95 8.55 5.99 3.97
CA TYR A 95 8.34 4.57 3.72
C TYR A 95 8.25 3.77 5.03
N ALA A 96 9.21 3.97 5.94
CA ALA A 96 9.22 3.32 7.25
C ALA A 96 7.96 3.67 8.07
N ALA A 97 7.55 4.94 8.07
CA ALA A 97 6.35 5.37 8.78
C ALA A 97 5.05 4.79 8.18
N LEU A 98 4.95 4.66 6.86
CA LEU A 98 3.81 4.00 6.19
C LEU A 98 3.74 2.52 6.55
N ILE A 99 4.87 1.81 6.53
CA ILE A 99 4.95 0.39 6.90
C ILE A 99 4.63 0.20 8.38
N SER A 100 5.16 1.06 9.26
CA SER A 100 4.84 1.08 10.69
C SER A 100 3.32 1.23 10.91
N LYS A 101 2.68 2.19 10.19
CA LYS A 101 1.23 2.37 10.27
C LYS A 101 0.46 1.15 9.79
N ALA A 102 0.93 0.48 8.75
CA ALA A 102 0.33 -0.77 8.27
C ALA A 102 0.44 -1.89 9.33
N LYS A 103 1.60 -2.05 9.98
CA LYS A 103 1.77 -3.04 11.07
C LYS A 103 0.80 -2.79 12.21
N ASP A 104 0.70 -1.55 12.68
CA ASP A 104 -0.25 -1.16 13.74
C ASP A 104 -1.69 -1.53 13.35
N PHE A 105 -2.06 -1.26 12.11
CA PHE A 105 -3.38 -1.58 11.60
C PHE A 105 -3.64 -3.09 11.54
N VAL A 106 -2.66 -3.88 11.07
CA VAL A 106 -2.77 -5.34 11.05
C VAL A 106 -3.04 -5.88 12.46
N LEU A 107 -2.28 -5.42 13.45
CA LEU A 107 -2.47 -5.80 14.85
C LEU A 107 -3.83 -5.34 15.40
N TYR A 108 -4.26 -4.12 15.08
CA TYR A 108 -5.57 -3.59 15.46
C TYR A 108 -6.72 -4.46 14.93
N THR A 109 -6.58 -5.04 13.73
CA THR A 109 -7.58 -5.96 13.15
C THR A 109 -7.53 -7.38 13.72
N GLN A 110 -6.76 -7.63 14.79
CA GLN A 110 -6.51 -8.95 15.38
C GLN A 110 -5.87 -9.94 14.39
N SER A 111 -5.24 -9.44 13.35
CA SER A 111 -4.41 -10.22 12.43
C SER A 111 -2.96 -10.20 12.90
N ASN A 112 -2.24 -11.31 12.71
CA ASN A 112 -0.83 -11.43 13.10
C ASN A 112 0.12 -11.54 11.90
N ARG A 113 -0.39 -11.29 10.69
CA ARG A 113 0.36 -11.51 9.46
C ARG A 113 0.11 -10.40 8.44
N LEU A 114 1.21 -9.77 8.04
CA LEU A 114 1.33 -8.89 6.90
C LEU A 114 2.27 -9.57 5.88
N VAL A 115 1.82 -9.72 4.64
CA VAL A 115 2.63 -10.27 3.54
C VAL A 115 2.92 -9.14 2.57
N ALA A 116 4.16 -8.97 2.15
CA ALA A 116 4.51 -8.03 1.09
C ALA A 116 4.73 -8.78 -0.22
N GLU A 117 4.18 -8.24 -1.31
CA GLU A 117 4.39 -8.69 -2.69
C GLU A 117 4.85 -7.47 -3.49
N LEU A 118 6.11 -7.08 -3.28
CA LEU A 118 6.75 -5.92 -3.89
C LEU A 118 7.90 -6.36 -4.80
N GLY A 119 8.40 -5.43 -5.63
CA GLY A 119 9.58 -5.66 -6.45
C GLY A 119 10.85 -5.86 -5.63
N GLN A 120 11.90 -6.35 -6.30
CA GLN A 120 13.20 -6.59 -5.67
C GLN A 120 13.84 -5.31 -5.11
N GLU A 121 13.55 -4.16 -5.71
CA GLU A 121 14.05 -2.85 -5.27
C GLU A 121 13.61 -2.49 -3.86
N GLN A 122 12.48 -3.04 -3.38
CA GLN A 122 11.97 -2.79 -2.03
C GLN A 122 12.43 -3.83 -1.00
N HIS A 123 13.27 -4.81 -1.37
CA HIS A 123 13.69 -5.88 -0.46
C HIS A 123 14.45 -5.37 0.77
N GLU A 124 15.43 -4.47 0.60
CA GLU A 124 16.20 -3.93 1.72
C GLU A 124 15.32 -3.20 2.73
N LEU A 125 14.38 -2.38 2.23
CA LEU A 125 13.38 -1.70 3.05
C LEU A 125 12.52 -2.70 3.83
N LEU A 126 12.04 -3.75 3.17
CA LEU A 126 11.23 -4.79 3.80
C LEU A 126 12.01 -5.51 4.92
N GLU A 127 13.27 -5.88 4.68
CA GLU A 127 14.10 -6.53 5.68
C GLU A 127 14.40 -5.63 6.89
N GLN A 128 14.71 -4.34 6.65
CA GLN A 128 14.87 -3.33 7.70
C GLN A 128 13.61 -3.19 8.55
N GLU A 129 12.45 -3.28 7.90
CA GLU A 129 11.15 -3.27 8.55
C GLU A 129 10.74 -4.63 9.15
N GLY A 130 11.63 -5.62 9.16
CA GLY A 130 11.43 -6.91 9.84
C GLY A 130 10.60 -7.93 9.07
N PHE A 131 10.30 -7.68 7.78
CA PHE A 131 9.82 -8.74 6.90
C PHE A 131 10.92 -9.77 6.69
N LYS A 132 10.52 -11.02 6.45
CA LYS A 132 11.44 -12.11 6.14
C LYS A 132 10.96 -12.81 4.89
N LEU A 133 11.89 -13.11 3.98
CA LEU A 133 11.61 -13.90 2.80
C LEU A 133 11.01 -15.26 3.23
N ASN A 134 9.97 -15.70 2.53
CA ASN A 134 9.34 -16.99 2.80
C ASN A 134 9.86 -18.06 1.84
N PRO A 135 10.78 -18.95 2.27
CA PRO A 135 11.38 -19.94 1.38
C PRO A 135 10.42 -21.09 1.00
N LYS A 136 9.23 -21.16 1.61
CA LYS A 136 8.24 -22.24 1.40
C LYS A 136 7.15 -21.87 0.40
N LYS A 137 7.23 -20.69 -0.21
CA LYS A 137 6.24 -20.19 -1.16
C LYS A 137 6.89 -19.97 -2.51
N SER A 138 6.15 -20.32 -3.56
CA SER A 138 6.52 -20.08 -4.95
C SER A 138 5.44 -19.21 -5.57
N LEU A 139 5.85 -18.25 -6.40
CA LEU A 139 4.97 -17.46 -7.25
C LEU A 139 4.97 -18.09 -8.65
N PHE A 140 3.78 -18.36 -9.19
CA PHE A 140 3.57 -18.82 -10.56
C PHE A 140 2.52 -17.90 -11.19
N GLU A 141 2.80 -17.42 -12.39
CA GLU A 141 1.92 -16.49 -13.11
C GLU A 141 1.52 -17.08 -14.46
N LEU A 142 0.26 -16.88 -14.85
CA LEU A 142 -0.28 -17.22 -16.16
C LEU A 142 -1.02 -15.99 -16.70
N THR A 143 -0.52 -15.43 -17.79
CA THR A 143 -1.21 -14.35 -18.51
C THR A 143 -2.34 -14.96 -19.33
N LEU A 144 -3.56 -14.47 -19.13
CA LEU A 144 -4.78 -14.87 -19.84
C LEU A 144 -5.26 -13.78 -20.80
#